data_AF-A0A7W5KBF7-F1
#
_entry.id   AF-A0A7W5KBF7-F1
#
_cell.length_a   1.000
_cell.length_b   1.000
_cell.length_c   1.000
_cell.angle_alpha   90.00
_cell.angle_beta   90.00
_cell.angle_gamma   90.00
#
_symmetry.space_group_name_H-M   'P 1'
#
loop_
_entity.id
_entity.type
_entity.pdbx_description
1 polymer ?
#
loop_
_entity_poly.entity_id
_entity_poly.type
_entity_poly.pdbx_seq_one_letter_code
_entity_poly.pdbx_strand_id
1 'polypeptide(L)'
;MRHETVPAGKRKAVNLSIDAEVLAAARAAGINMSRVTEQALRLATKHELEARWREENRDWIDAHNRWIEENGIPLSHLPAL
;
A
#
# COMPACT_ATOMS: atom_id res chain seq x y z
N MET A 1 11.71 1.56 -6.93
CA MET A 1 10.67 0.88 -6.14
C MET A 1 9.48 0.61 -7.04
N ARG A 2 9.08 -0.65 -7.21
CA ARG A 2 7.75 -0.92 -7.76
C ARG A 2 6.77 -0.59 -6.64
N HIS A 3 6.09 0.54 -6.73
CA HIS A 3 4.86 0.69 -5.96
C HIS A 3 3.91 -0.36 -6.53
N GLU A 4 3.79 -1.51 -5.88
CA GLU A 4 2.76 -2.49 -6.22
C GLU A 4 1.41 -1.86 -5.88
N THR A 5 0.89 -1.11 -6.84
CA THR A 5 -0.45 -0.55 -6.77
C THR A 5 -1.44 -1.67 -7.06
N VAL A 6 -2.52 -1.76 -6.28
CA VAL A 6 -3.62 -2.68 -6.57
C VAL A 6 -4.17 -2.37 -7.97
N PRO A 7 -4.05 -3.28 -8.95
CA PRO A 7 -4.45 -3.00 -10.32
C PRO A 7 -5.94 -2.67 -10.41
N ALA A 8 -6.30 -1.85 -11.40
CA ALA A 8 -7.70 -1.60 -11.73
C ALA A 8 -8.27 -2.79 -12.53
N GLY A 9 -9.51 -3.17 -12.23
CA GLY A 9 -10.18 -4.30 -12.88
C GLY A 9 -11.70 -4.21 -12.80
N LYS A 10 -12.38 -5.17 -13.45
CA LYS A 10 -13.85 -5.26 -13.38
C LYS A 10 -14.27 -5.54 -11.94
N ARG A 11 -15.28 -4.80 -11.44
CA ARG A 11 -15.86 -5.04 -10.12
C ARG A 11 -16.56 -6.39 -10.10
N LYS A 12 -16.33 -7.14 -9.03
CA LYS A 12 -17.02 -8.40 -8.75
C LYS A 12 -17.82 -8.24 -7.47
N ALA A 13 -19.08 -8.65 -7.48
CA ALA A 13 -19.86 -8.74 -6.26
C ALA A 13 -19.28 -9.84 -5.36
N VAL A 14 -19.11 -9.52 -4.08
CA VAL A 14 -18.58 -10.43 -3.06
C VAL A 14 -19.50 -10.39 -1.84
N ASN A 15 -19.64 -11.53 -1.17
CA ASN A 15 -20.36 -11.61 0.10
C ASN A 15 -19.37 -11.38 1.24
N LEU A 16 -19.69 -10.44 2.13
CA LEU A 16 -18.89 -10.06 3.29
C LEU A 16 -19.79 -10.02 4.53
N SER A 17 -19.26 -10.44 5.66
CA SER A 17 -19.94 -10.29 6.95
C SER A 17 -19.51 -8.96 7.58
N ILE A 18 -20.47 -8.09 7.85
CA ILE A 18 -20.29 -6.80 8.52
C ILE A 18 -21.35 -6.72 9.60
N ASP A 19 -21.02 -6.08 10.72
CA ASP A 19 -21.96 -5.80 11.80
C ASP A 19 -23.24 -5.13 11.25
N ALA A 20 -24.38 -5.66 11.68
CA ALA A 20 -25.68 -5.25 11.16
C ALA A 20 -26.04 -3.80 11.54
N GLU A 21 -25.65 -3.35 12.73
CA GLU A 21 -25.91 -1.99 13.22
C GLU A 21 -25.02 -0.99 12.50
N VAL A 22 -23.76 -1.35 12.22
CA VAL A 22 -22.87 -0.54 11.38
C VAL A 22 -23.44 -0.39 9.96
N LEU A 23 -23.96 -1.47 9.37
CA LEU A 23 -24.62 -1.41 8.07
C LEU A 23 -25.87 -0.54 8.08
N ALA A 24 -26.69 -0.65 9.12
CA ALA A 24 -27.90 0.16 9.29
C ALA A 24 -27.56 1.65 9.39
N ALA A 25 -26.59 2.00 10.25
CA ALA A 25 -26.10 3.36 10.42
C ALA A 25 -25.53 3.93 9.12
N ALA A 26 -24.71 3.16 8.39
CA ALA A 26 -24.13 3.60 7.12
C ALA A 26 -25.19 3.86 6.04
N ARG A 27 -26.24 3.02 5.96
CA ARG A 27 -27.37 3.23 5.05
C ARG A 27 -28.16 4.49 5.43
N ALA A 28 -28.46 4.67 6.71
CA ALA A 28 -29.18 5.85 7.20
C ALA A 28 -28.41 7.15 6.91
N ALA A 29 -27.07 7.09 6.97
CA ALA A 29 -26.19 8.20 6.61
C ALA A 29 -25.96 8.38 5.10
N GLY A 30 -26.57 7.57 4.24
CA GLY A 30 -26.42 7.67 2.77
C GLY A 30 -25.02 7.32 2.25
N ILE A 31 -24.26 6.53 2.99
CA ILE A 31 -22.87 6.19 2.63
C ILE A 31 -22.85 5.23 1.44
N ASN A 32 -22.01 5.54 0.44
CA ASN A 32 -21.72 4.62 -0.65
C ASN A 32 -20.76 3.52 -0.19
N MET A 33 -21.33 2.45 0.36
CA MET A 33 -20.59 1.31 0.93
C MET A 33 -19.59 0.71 -0.07
N SER A 34 -19.99 0.52 -1.34
CA SER A 34 -19.08 -0.03 -2.35
C SER A 34 -17.83 0.82 -2.54
N ARG A 35 -17.97 2.15 -2.57
CA ARG A 35 -16.83 3.07 -2.70
C ARG A 35 -15.93 3.05 -1.46
N VAL A 36 -16.52 3.09 -0.27
CA VAL A 36 -15.78 3.08 1.00
C VAL A 36 -15.03 1.77 1.19
N THR A 37 -15.69 0.63 0.99
CA THR A 37 -15.08 -0.69 1.13
C THR A 37 -13.95 -0.90 0.11
N GLU A 38 -14.15 -0.49 -1.16
CA GLU A 38 -13.09 -0.57 -2.17
C GLU A 38 -11.87 0.27 -1.79
N GLN A 39 -12.07 1.49 -1.29
CA GLN A 39 -10.98 2.36 -0.85
C GLN A 39 -10.23 1.77 0.35
N ALA A 40 -10.96 1.26 1.33
CA ALA A 40 -10.38 0.63 2.52
C ALA A 40 -9.55 -0.61 2.15
N LEU A 41 -10.08 -1.47 1.28
CA LEU A 41 -9.35 -2.64 0.78
C LEU A 41 -8.09 -2.25 0.02
N ARG A 42 -8.15 -1.24 -0.86
CA ARG A 42 -6.96 -0.77 -1.58
C ARG A 42 -5.86 -0.27 -0.64
N LEU A 43 -6.24 0.47 0.39
CA LEU A 43 -5.29 0.98 1.38
C LEU A 43 -4.67 -0.17 2.19
N ALA A 44 -5.50 -1.08 2.69
CA ALA A 44 -5.04 -2.24 3.46
C ALA A 44 -4.10 -3.14 2.62
N THR A 45 -4.48 -3.44 1.37
CA THR A 45 -3.65 -4.24 0.46
C THR A 45 -2.34 -3.55 0.14
N LYS A 46 -2.35 -2.23 -0.12
CA LYS A 46 -1.11 -1.48 -0.35
C LYS A 46 -0.16 -1.60 0.84
N HIS A 47 -0.66 -1.40 2.05
CA HIS A 47 0.15 -1.49 3.27
C HIS A 47 0.76 -2.89 3.46
N GLU A 48 -0.04 -3.94 3.20
CA GLU A 48 0.43 -5.32 3.28
C GLU A 48 1.51 -5.64 2.24
N LEU A 49 1.32 -5.21 0.99
CA LEU A 49 2.33 -5.40 -0.07
C LEU A 49 3.62 -4.64 0.25
N GLU A 50 3.52 -3.41 0.77
CA GLU A 50 4.68 -2.64 1.22
C GLU A 50 5.40 -3.28 2.42
N ALA A 51 4.67 -3.92 3.32
CA ALA A 51 5.25 -4.68 4.42
C ALA A 51 6.01 -5.92 3.92
N ARG A 52 5.41 -6.70 3.02
CA ARG A 52 6.04 -7.88 2.40
C ARG A 52 7.28 -7.50 1.59
N TRP A 53 7.18 -6.46 0.77
CA TRP A 53 8.31 -5.99 -0.02
C TRP A 53 9.51 -5.62 0.87
N ARG A 54 9.26 -4.92 1.98
CA ARG A 54 10.33 -4.58 2.95
C ARG A 54 10.97 -5.82 3.56
N GLU A 55 10.18 -6.85 3.87
CA GLU A 55 10.71 -8.11 4.39
C GLU A 55 11.58 -8.82 3.34
N GLU A 56 11.05 -8.98 2.13
CA GLU A 56 11.73 -9.66 1.02
C GLU A 56 13.02 -8.96 0.58
N ASN A 57 13.10 -7.64 0.74
CA ASN A 57 14.23 -6.84 0.29
C ASN A 57 15.14 -6.42 1.44
N ARG A 58 14.92 -6.91 2.67
CA ARG A 58 15.69 -6.52 3.85
C ARG A 58 17.20 -6.70 3.65
N ASP A 59 17.63 -7.89 3.24
CA ASP A 59 19.05 -8.18 3.03
C ASP A 59 19.68 -7.31 1.94
N TRP A 60 18.91 -7.03 0.87
CA TRP A 60 19.36 -6.14 -0.20
C TRP A 60 19.48 -4.69 0.26
N ILE A 61 18.51 -4.21 1.04
CA ILE A 61 18.53 -2.86 1.65
C ILE A 61 19.73 -2.74 2.58
N ASP A 62 19.98 -3.72 3.44
CA ASP A 62 21.11 -3.71 4.37
C ASP A 62 22.45 -3.73 3.65
N ALA A 63 22.59 -4.56 2.60
CA ALA A 63 23.79 -4.58 1.76
C ALA A 63 24.00 -3.24 1.03
N HIS A 64 22.92 -2.64 0.52
CA HIS A 64 22.97 -1.35 -0.15
C HIS A 64 23.33 -0.21 0.81
N ASN A 65 22.75 -0.20 2.01
CA ASN A 65 23.07 0.77 3.06
C ASN A 65 24.54 0.70 3.46
N ARG A 66 25.06 -0.52 3.68
CA ARG A 66 26.48 -0.73 3.98
C ARG A 66 27.38 -0.22 2.86
N TRP A 67 27.02 -0.51 1.61
CA TRP A 67 27.78 0.00 0.47
C TRP A 67 27.79 1.54 0.44
N ILE A 68 26.68 2.22 0.75
CA ILE A 68 26.63 3.69 0.85
C ILE A 68 27.50 4.19 2.02
N GLU A 69 27.48 3.53 3.18
CA GLU A 69 28.33 3.90 4.32
C GLU A 69 29.82 3.81 3.95
N GLU A 70 30.21 2.79 3.20
CA GLU A 70 31.59 2.56 2.77
C GLU A 70 32.03 3.49 1.62
N ASN A 71 31.14 3.79 0.67
CA ASN A 71 31.49 4.43 -0.60
C ASN A 71 30.95 5.88 -0.73
N GLY A 72 30.15 6.32 0.24
CA GLY A 72 29.41 7.58 0.18
C GLY A 72 28.18 7.52 -0.73
N ILE A 73 27.39 8.59 -0.73
CA ILE A 73 26.19 8.70 -1.57
C ILE A 73 26.63 8.91 -3.03
N PRO A 74 26.25 8.04 -3.98
CA PRO A 74 26.55 8.23 -5.39
C PRO A 74 26.06 9.59 -5.89
N LEU A 75 26.88 10.25 -6.72
CA LEU A 75 26.55 11.52 -7.39
C LEU A 75 26.29 12.71 -6.45
N SER A 76 26.49 12.58 -5.14
CA SER A 76 26.34 13.66 -4.15
C SER A 76 27.25 14.87 -4.40
N HIS A 77 28.29 14.69 -5.21
CA HIS A 77 29.25 15.72 -5.59
C HIS A 77 28.87 16.50 -6.86
N LEU A 78 27.79 16.12 -7.55
CA LEU A 78 27.34 16.85 -8.74
C LEU A 78 26.52 18.08 -8.35
N PRO A 79 26.78 19.25 -8.95
CA PRO A 79 25.97 20.44 -8.72
C PRO A 79 24.55 20.20 -9.25
N ALA A 80 23.53 20.69 -8.51
CA ALA A 80 22.16 20.72 -9.00
C ALA A 80 22.08 21.63 -10.23
N LEU A 81 21.54 21.10 -11.34
CA LEU A 81 21.31 21.83 -12.60
C LEU A 81 20.18 22.84 -12.46
#